data_AF-A0A2M7XXF1-F1
#
_entry.id   AF-A0A2M7XXF1-F1
#
_cell.length_a   1.000
_cell.length_b   1.000
_cell.length_c   1.000
_cell.angle_alpha   90.00
_cell.angle_beta   90.00
_cell.angle_gamma   90.00
#
_symmetry.space_group_name_H-M   'P 1'
#
loop_
_entity.id
_entity.type
_entity.pdbx_description
1 polymer ?
#
loop_
_entity_poly.entity_id
_entity_poly.type
_entity_poly.pdbx_seq_one_letter_code
_entity_poly.pdbx_strand_id
1 'polypeptide(L)'
;MKKTETVSINIIVVLVMLVLIGTAYYFFSQYKKTQLLLNNPTLAAKEEVKKITDQLSKLMELPAKEEPIVVTVLDKKKLTGQDFFKRAENGDKVIVYSVSKKAILFRPSINKIIEVAPLNLGDTNQPVKIALYNGTTTVGMISSLEKELTGKVTNITIADKANAKKTDYEKTLVIDLSGKKSELAKQLATLLNAQVSKLPAGETAPKNTDLLVIIGADYKTSSASPTIVK
;
A
#
# COMPACT_ATOMS: atom_id res chain seq x y z
N MET A 1 2.83 35.01 -71.29
CA MET A 1 3.31 34.84 -69.89
C MET A 1 2.21 34.91 -68.82
N LYS A 2 1.01 35.47 -69.06
CA LYS A 2 -0.04 35.60 -68.01
C LYS A 2 -0.73 34.30 -67.53
N LYS A 3 -0.75 33.24 -68.36
CA LYS A 3 -1.48 32.00 -68.06
C LYS A 3 -0.81 31.12 -67.00
N THR A 4 0.52 31.19 -66.88
CA THR A 4 1.28 30.45 -65.87
C THR A 4 1.13 31.06 -64.49
N GLU A 5 1.08 32.40 -64.38
CA GLU A 5 0.89 33.10 -63.09
C GLU A 5 -0.48 32.81 -62.45
N THR A 6 -1.57 32.82 -63.22
CA THR A 6 -2.91 32.51 -62.69
C THR A 6 -3.06 31.05 -62.27
N VAL A 7 -2.41 30.11 -62.99
CA VAL A 7 -2.37 28.69 -62.59
C VAL A 7 -1.59 28.51 -61.29
N SER A 8 -0.45 29.18 -61.13
CA SER A 8 0.34 29.15 -59.88
C SER A 8 -0.43 29.73 -58.68
N ILE A 9 -1.14 30.85 -58.87
CA ILE A 9 -1.98 31.46 -57.83
C ILE A 9 -3.12 30.52 -57.42
N ASN A 10 -3.80 29.89 -58.38
CA ASN A 10 -4.88 28.95 -58.07
C ASN A 10 -4.39 27.71 -57.30
N ILE A 11 -3.20 27.20 -57.63
CA ILE A 11 -2.57 26.09 -56.88
C ILE A 11 -2.30 26.50 -55.43
N ILE A 12 -1.75 27.70 -55.21
CA ILE A 12 -1.48 28.22 -53.86
C ILE A 12 -2.78 28.38 -53.07
N VAL A 13 -3.85 28.91 -53.67
CA VAL A 13 -5.16 29.07 -53.01
C VAL A 13 -5.75 27.72 -52.60
N VAL A 14 -5.65 26.70 -53.45
CA VAL A 14 -6.11 25.33 -53.12
C VAL A 14 -5.29 24.75 -51.97
N LEU A 15 -3.97 24.95 -51.97
CA LEU A 15 -3.08 24.50 -50.90
C LEU A 15 -3.41 25.16 -49.56
N VAL A 16 -3.66 26.47 -49.57
CA VAL A 16 -4.09 27.22 -48.39
C VAL A 16 -5.46 26.72 -47.90
N MET A 17 -6.41 26.46 -48.80
CA MET A 17 -7.70 25.88 -48.42
C MET A 17 -7.57 24.50 -47.79
N LEU A 18 -6.68 23.63 -48.28
CA LEU A 18 -6.45 22.32 -47.68
C LEU A 18 -5.87 22.42 -46.27
N VAL A 19 -4.97 23.37 -46.03
CA VAL A 19 -4.44 23.65 -44.68
C VAL A 19 -5.54 24.18 -43.75
N LEU A 20 -6.40 25.07 -44.23
CA LEU A 20 -7.53 25.61 -43.46
C LEU A 20 -8.56 24.51 -43.12
N ILE A 21 -8.86 23.61 -44.06
CA ILE A 21 -9.77 22.49 -43.83
C ILE A 21 -9.17 21.51 -42.81
N GLY A 22 -7.87 21.19 -42.94
CA GLY A 22 -7.17 20.30 -42.01
C GLY A 22 -7.14 20.86 -40.58
N THR A 23 -6.85 22.15 -40.43
CA THR A 23 -6.86 22.82 -39.12
C THR A 23 -8.26 22.91 -38.53
N ALA A 24 -9.28 23.27 -39.33
CA ALA A 24 -10.67 23.30 -38.89
C ALA A 24 -11.17 21.93 -38.42
N TYR A 25 -10.84 20.87 -39.16
CA TYR A 25 -11.16 19.49 -38.77
C TYR A 25 -10.47 19.07 -37.46
N TYR A 26 -9.18 19.40 -37.30
CA TYR A 26 -8.43 19.16 -36.07
C TYR A 26 -9.08 19.83 -34.86
N PHE A 27 -9.41 21.12 -34.96
CA PHE A 27 -10.06 21.86 -33.87
C PHE A 27 -11.46 21.32 -33.56
N PHE A 28 -12.25 20.96 -34.57
CA PHE A 28 -13.58 20.37 -34.37
C PHE A 28 -13.51 19.01 -33.66
N SER A 29 -12.55 18.16 -34.05
CA SER A 29 -12.29 16.87 -33.41
C SER A 29 -11.89 17.04 -31.94
N GLN A 30 -10.96 17.97 -31.67
CA GLN A 30 -10.51 18.28 -30.32
C GLN A 30 -11.67 18.79 -29.45
N TYR A 31 -12.52 19.67 -29.99
CA TYR A 31 -13.70 20.18 -29.28
C TYR A 31 -14.68 19.06 -28.91
N LYS A 32 -15.00 18.16 -29.86
CA LYS A 32 -15.88 17.00 -29.59
C LYS A 32 -15.28 16.06 -28.54
N LYS A 33 -13.97 15.77 -28.61
CA LYS A 33 -13.29 14.93 -27.60
C LYS A 33 -13.41 15.55 -26.22
N THR A 34 -13.14 16.84 -26.09
CA THR A 34 -13.27 17.56 -24.82
C THR A 34 -14.70 17.51 -24.28
N GLN A 35 -15.72 17.80 -25.11
CA GLN A 35 -17.12 17.71 -24.70
C GLN A 35 -17.53 16.30 -24.23
N LEU A 36 -17.03 15.27 -24.92
CA LEU A 36 -17.30 13.88 -24.55
C LEU A 36 -16.68 13.49 -23.20
N LEU A 37 -15.48 13.99 -22.89
CA LEU A 37 -14.81 13.76 -21.61
C LEU A 37 -15.47 14.55 -20.47
N LEU A 38 -15.88 15.80 -20.71
CA LEU A 38 -16.61 16.58 -19.69
C LEU A 38 -17.95 15.93 -19.33
N ASN A 39 -18.66 15.38 -20.32
CA ASN A 39 -19.96 14.75 -20.10
C ASN A 39 -19.86 13.32 -19.55
N ASN A 40 -18.66 12.71 -19.55
CA ASN A 40 -18.44 11.34 -19.06
C ASN A 40 -17.23 11.29 -18.10
N PRO A 41 -17.45 11.50 -16.79
CA PRO A 41 -16.39 11.51 -15.78
C PRO A 41 -15.53 10.24 -15.77
N THR A 42 -16.12 9.08 -16.08
CA THR A 42 -15.42 7.79 -16.17
C THR A 42 -14.42 7.74 -17.33
N LEU A 43 -14.78 8.29 -18.49
CA LEU A 43 -13.88 8.37 -19.65
C LEU A 43 -12.76 9.37 -19.40
N ALA A 44 -13.06 10.50 -18.75
CA ALA A 44 -12.06 11.47 -18.34
C ALA A 44 -11.00 10.86 -17.40
N ALA A 45 -11.44 10.12 -16.37
CA ALA A 45 -10.55 9.42 -15.47
C ALA A 45 -9.68 8.39 -16.21
N LYS A 46 -10.25 7.60 -17.13
CA LYS A 46 -9.51 6.60 -17.91
C LYS A 46 -8.44 7.24 -18.81
N GLU A 47 -8.77 8.34 -19.50
CA GLU A 47 -7.81 9.07 -20.31
C GLU A 47 -6.70 9.71 -19.45
N GLU A 48 -7.01 10.20 -18.26
CA GLU A 48 -6.01 10.72 -17.32
C GLU A 48 -5.04 9.63 -16.87
N VAL A 49 -5.57 8.47 -16.44
CA VAL A 49 -4.74 7.31 -16.08
C VAL A 49 -3.83 6.92 -17.24
N LYS A 50 -4.39 6.78 -18.45
CA LYS A 50 -3.62 6.44 -19.65
C LYS A 50 -2.50 7.45 -19.91
N LYS A 51 -2.80 8.75 -19.85
CA LYS A 51 -1.81 9.81 -20.04
C LYS A 51 -0.68 9.70 -19.03
N ILE A 52 -1.00 9.48 -17.76
CA ILE A 52 0.00 9.35 -16.69
C ILE A 52 0.84 8.08 -16.88
N THR A 53 0.23 6.94 -17.21
CA THR A 53 0.96 5.69 -17.46
C THR A 53 1.86 5.80 -18.69
N ASP A 54 1.43 6.51 -19.74
CA ASP A 54 2.24 6.76 -20.95
C ASP A 54 3.44 7.68 -20.66
N GLN A 55 3.33 8.59 -19.69
CA GLN A 55 4.45 9.40 -19.23
C GLN A 55 5.40 8.57 -18.37
N LEU A 56 4.86 7.80 -17.45
CA LEU A 56 5.64 6.97 -16.52
C LEU A 56 6.40 5.85 -17.23
N SER A 57 5.83 5.22 -18.26
CA SER A 57 6.49 4.14 -19.01
C SER A 57 7.75 4.59 -19.76
N LYS A 58 7.91 5.90 -19.98
CA LYS A 58 9.13 6.50 -20.54
C LYS A 58 10.20 6.77 -19.49
N LEU A 59 9.83 6.76 -18.21
CA LEU A 59 10.70 7.08 -17.08
C LEU A 59 11.12 5.83 -16.30
N MET A 60 10.28 4.79 -16.28
CA MET A 60 10.56 3.52 -15.65
C MET A 60 9.74 2.39 -16.26
N GLU A 61 10.20 1.15 -16.08
CA GLU A 61 9.39 -0.02 -16.39
C GLU A 61 8.19 -0.11 -15.43
N LEU A 62 7.00 -0.30 -16.00
CA LEU A 62 5.74 -0.41 -15.27
C LEU A 62 5.22 -1.85 -15.26
N PRO A 63 4.46 -2.25 -14.23
CA PRO A 63 3.74 -3.52 -14.21
C PRO A 63 2.81 -3.66 -15.43
N ALA A 64 3.12 -4.58 -16.34
CA ALA A 64 2.49 -4.66 -17.66
C ALA A 64 1.09 -5.30 -17.69
N LYS A 65 0.59 -5.84 -16.57
CA LYS A 65 -0.64 -6.66 -16.52
C LYS A 65 -1.69 -6.15 -15.54
N GLU A 66 -1.64 -4.88 -15.15
CA GLU A 66 -2.64 -4.27 -14.29
C GLU A 66 -2.83 -2.78 -14.59
N GLU A 67 -4.07 -2.33 -14.46
CA GLU A 67 -4.40 -0.91 -14.50
C GLU A 67 -4.17 -0.31 -13.09
N PRO A 68 -3.38 0.77 -12.97
CA PRO A 68 -3.16 1.39 -11.68
C PRO A 68 -4.33 2.28 -11.26
N ILE A 69 -4.44 2.50 -9.95
CA ILE A 69 -5.28 3.55 -9.39
C ILE A 69 -4.44 4.81 -9.28
N VAL A 70 -4.93 5.93 -9.82
CA VAL A 70 -4.26 7.23 -9.75
C VAL A 70 -5.03 8.17 -8.84
N VAL A 71 -4.36 8.68 -7.81
CA VAL A 71 -4.92 9.62 -6.84
C VAL A 71 -4.08 10.88 -6.80
N THR A 72 -4.70 12.04 -6.57
CA THR A 72 -3.97 13.31 -6.45
C THR A 72 -3.70 13.62 -4.99
N VAL A 73 -2.47 14.07 -4.68
CA VAL A 73 -2.13 14.64 -3.37
C VAL A 73 -2.81 15.99 -3.25
N LEU A 74 -3.90 16.05 -2.49
CA LEU A 74 -4.64 17.29 -2.25
C LEU A 74 -4.01 18.14 -1.15
N ASP A 75 -3.56 17.49 -0.07
CA ASP A 75 -2.94 18.16 1.06
C ASP A 75 -1.79 17.33 1.64
N LYS A 76 -0.56 17.71 1.31
CA LYS A 76 0.66 17.06 1.80
C LYS A 76 0.78 17.07 3.32
N LYS A 77 0.19 18.04 4.02
CA LYS A 77 0.27 18.14 5.48
C LYS A 77 -0.49 17.01 6.17
N LYS A 78 -1.48 16.42 5.50
CA LYS A 78 -2.24 15.25 6.00
C LYS A 78 -1.52 13.92 5.78
N LEU A 79 -0.46 13.92 4.98
CA LEU A 79 0.31 12.73 4.62
C LEU A 79 1.65 12.65 5.38
N THR A 80 1.80 13.45 6.44
CA THR A 80 2.98 13.44 7.30
C THR A 80 3.11 12.12 8.06
N GLY A 81 4.35 11.64 8.23
CA GLY A 81 4.63 10.41 8.98
C GLY A 81 4.83 9.17 8.12
N GLN A 82 4.71 9.28 6.79
CA GLN A 82 5.06 8.24 5.85
C GLN A 82 6.25 8.68 5.00
N ASP A 83 7.30 7.85 4.99
CA ASP A 83 8.54 8.13 4.27
C ASP A 83 8.30 8.36 2.78
N PHE A 84 7.35 7.61 2.19
CA PHE A 84 6.93 7.75 0.81
C PHE A 84 6.46 9.16 0.43
N PHE A 85 5.89 9.91 1.37
CA PHE A 85 5.36 11.26 1.13
C PHE A 85 6.30 12.39 1.61
N LYS A 86 7.52 12.08 2.09
CA LYS A 86 8.48 13.09 2.59
C LYS A 86 8.75 14.23 1.61
N ARG A 87 8.74 13.92 0.31
CA ARG A 87 9.02 14.86 -0.79
C ARG A 87 7.78 15.24 -1.60
N ALA A 88 6.59 14.89 -1.13
CA ALA A 88 5.35 15.15 -1.85
C ALA A 88 4.99 16.65 -1.87
N GLU A 89 4.42 17.08 -2.99
CA GLU A 89 3.80 18.39 -3.18
C GLU A 89 2.33 18.23 -3.54
N ASN A 90 1.53 19.25 -3.26
CA ASN A 90 0.13 19.25 -3.68
C ASN A 90 0.06 19.24 -5.21
N GLY A 91 -0.78 18.37 -5.76
CA GLY A 91 -0.86 18.12 -7.20
C GLY A 91 0.01 16.96 -7.69
N ASP A 92 0.89 16.40 -6.85
CA ASP A 92 1.55 15.13 -7.17
C ASP A 92 0.51 14.01 -7.34
N LYS A 93 0.82 13.05 -8.20
CA LYS A 93 -0.02 11.89 -8.49
C LYS A 93 0.57 10.68 -7.79
N VAL A 94 -0.27 9.95 -7.06
CA VAL A 94 0.04 8.66 -6.45
C VAL A 94 -0.54 7.58 -7.35
N ILE A 95 0.33 6.75 -7.92
CA ILE A 95 -0.04 5.65 -8.80
C ILE A 95 0.15 4.37 -8.00
N VAL A 96 -0.94 3.65 -7.77
CA VAL A 96 -0.97 2.45 -6.96
C VAL A 96 -1.26 1.24 -7.83
N TYR A 97 -0.35 0.29 -7.78
CA TYR A 97 -0.43 -1.01 -8.40
C TYR A 97 -0.69 -2.06 -7.32
N SER A 98 -1.95 -2.47 -7.19
CA SER A 98 -2.40 -3.33 -6.09
C SER A 98 -1.92 -4.77 -6.21
N VAL A 99 -1.76 -5.30 -7.43
CA VAL A 99 -1.34 -6.70 -7.66
C VAL A 99 0.16 -6.84 -7.49
N SER A 100 0.95 -5.97 -8.12
CA SER A 100 2.42 -5.98 -7.96
C SER A 100 2.92 -5.34 -6.66
N LYS A 101 2.00 -4.85 -5.83
CA LYS A 101 2.29 -4.19 -4.56
C LYS A 101 3.32 -3.07 -4.73
N LYS A 102 3.03 -2.12 -5.60
CA LYS A 102 3.91 -0.97 -5.89
C LYS A 102 3.15 0.35 -5.79
N ALA A 103 3.75 1.34 -5.17
CA ALA A 103 3.28 2.72 -5.16
C ALA A 103 4.34 3.63 -5.78
N ILE A 104 3.90 4.57 -6.61
CA ILE A 104 4.76 5.53 -7.31
C ILE A 104 4.21 6.91 -7.05
N LEU A 105 5.06 7.81 -6.55
CA LEU A 105 4.76 9.23 -6.42
C LEU A 105 5.35 9.94 -7.63
N PHE A 106 4.50 10.49 -8.47
CA PHE A 106 4.86 11.17 -9.72
C PHE A 106 4.48 12.64 -9.65
N ARG A 107 5.36 13.52 -10.12
CA ARG A 107 5.07 14.96 -10.25
C ARG A 107 4.89 15.32 -11.71
N PRO A 108 3.65 15.52 -12.19
CA PRO A 108 3.40 15.85 -13.59
C PRO A 108 4.01 17.18 -14.03
N SER A 109 4.08 18.18 -13.13
CA SER A 109 4.56 19.53 -13.45
C SER A 109 6.03 19.59 -13.88
N ILE A 110 6.85 18.66 -13.41
CA ILE A 110 8.27 18.55 -13.80
C ILE A 110 8.59 17.22 -14.48
N ASN A 111 7.57 16.40 -14.77
CA ASN A 111 7.68 15.07 -15.38
C ASN A 111 8.73 14.18 -14.70
N LYS A 112 8.68 14.07 -13.35
CA LYS A 112 9.62 13.24 -12.58
C LYS A 112 8.91 12.29 -11.64
N ILE A 113 9.50 11.11 -11.48
CA ILE A 113 9.20 10.20 -10.39
C ILE A 113 9.88 10.77 -9.14
N ILE A 114 9.10 11.02 -8.11
CA ILE A 114 9.56 11.58 -6.83
C ILE A 114 9.97 10.45 -5.89
N GLU A 115 9.19 9.37 -5.85
CA GLU A 115 9.44 8.23 -4.98
C GLU A 115 8.79 6.94 -5.54
N VAL A 116 9.39 5.79 -5.27
CA VAL A 116 8.83 4.46 -5.57
C VAL A 116 8.99 3.57 -4.35
N ALA A 117 7.89 3.03 -3.85
CA ALA A 117 7.91 2.15 -2.69
C ALA A 117 7.09 0.88 -2.93
N PRO A 118 7.42 -0.23 -2.24
CA PRO A 118 6.49 -1.35 -2.13
C PRO A 118 5.19 -0.87 -1.44
N LEU A 119 4.06 -1.25 -2.00
CA LEU A 119 2.75 -1.06 -1.40
C LEU A 119 2.53 -2.17 -0.37
N ASN A 120 2.92 -1.88 0.87
CA ASN A 120 2.51 -2.70 2.01
C ASN A 120 1.12 -2.19 2.42
N LEU A 121 0.05 -2.96 2.16
CA LEU A 121 -1.33 -2.64 2.53
C LEU A 121 -1.60 -2.72 4.05
N GLY A 122 -0.63 -2.29 4.82
CA GLY A 122 -0.59 -2.38 6.26
C GLY A 122 0.86 -2.43 6.67
N ASP A 123 1.48 -1.28 6.91
CA ASP A 123 2.63 -1.14 7.79
C ASP A 123 2.95 0.34 8.03
N THR A 124 2.63 0.82 9.23
CA THR A 124 3.60 1.63 9.95
C THR A 124 4.90 0.82 10.00
N ASN A 125 5.91 1.22 9.25
CA ASN A 125 7.13 0.49 8.87
C ASN A 125 8.11 0.21 10.04
N GLN A 126 7.62 -0.20 11.20
CA GLN A 126 8.43 -0.76 12.29
C GLN A 126 7.94 -2.18 12.59
N PRO A 127 8.85 -3.15 12.75
CA PRO A 127 8.48 -4.49 13.20
C PRO A 127 7.64 -4.39 14.46
N VAL A 128 6.52 -5.12 14.48
CA VAL A 128 5.64 -5.12 15.65
C VAL A 128 6.38 -5.77 16.81
N LYS A 129 6.55 -5.03 17.89
CA LYS A 129 7.28 -5.50 19.08
C LYS A 129 6.34 -6.32 19.94
N ILE A 130 6.65 -7.60 20.10
CA ILE A 130 5.84 -8.54 20.88
C ILE A 130 6.62 -9.01 22.10
N ALA A 131 6.01 -8.94 23.28
CA ALA A 131 6.50 -9.58 24.49
C ALA A 131 5.78 -10.91 24.72
N LEU A 132 6.51 -11.91 25.19
CA LEU A 132 6.00 -13.26 25.43
C LEU A 132 6.15 -13.62 26.91
N TYR A 133 5.03 -13.70 27.64
CA TYR A 133 5.03 -14.04 29.05
C TYR A 133 4.50 -15.45 29.29
N ASN A 134 5.22 -16.23 30.11
CA ASN A 134 4.74 -17.53 30.56
C ASN A 134 3.77 -17.33 31.73
N GLY A 135 2.48 -17.52 31.48
CA GLY A 135 1.43 -17.54 32.51
C GLY A 135 1.14 -18.94 33.05
N THR A 136 2.07 -19.89 32.87
CA THR A 136 1.96 -21.29 33.33
C THR A 136 3.18 -21.70 34.15
N THR A 137 3.12 -22.88 34.76
CA THR A 137 4.28 -23.54 35.41
C THR A 137 5.09 -24.43 34.46
N THR A 138 4.70 -24.53 33.18
CA THR A 138 5.35 -25.42 32.21
C THR A 138 6.57 -24.75 31.59
N VAL A 139 7.74 -25.39 31.69
CA VAL A 139 8.99 -24.92 31.10
C VAL A 139 8.97 -25.14 29.57
N GLY A 140 9.57 -24.20 28.82
CA GLY A 140 9.74 -24.31 27.37
C GLY A 140 8.59 -23.74 26.52
N MET A 141 7.47 -23.37 27.15
CA MET A 141 6.30 -22.80 26.45
C MET A 141 6.62 -21.52 25.69
N ILE A 142 7.43 -20.61 26.24
CA ILE A 142 7.86 -19.38 25.55
C ILE A 142 8.63 -19.71 24.27
N SER A 143 9.54 -20.69 24.31
CA SER A 143 10.32 -21.10 23.15
C SER A 143 9.45 -21.72 22.06
N SER A 144 8.44 -22.50 22.45
CA SER A 144 7.46 -23.04 21.49
C SER A 144 6.63 -21.93 20.85
N LEU A 145 6.14 -20.97 21.64
CA LEU A 145 5.36 -19.84 21.14
C LEU A 145 6.20 -18.95 20.21
N GLU A 146 7.43 -18.64 20.58
CA GLU A 146 8.34 -17.86 19.73
C GLU A 146 8.55 -18.54 18.38
N LYS A 147 8.81 -19.84 18.36
CA LYS A 147 9.00 -20.60 17.12
C LYS A 147 7.74 -20.58 16.25
N GLU A 148 6.56 -20.73 16.87
CA GLU A 148 5.29 -20.67 16.14
C GLU A 148 5.03 -19.28 15.55
N LEU A 149 5.24 -18.23 16.35
CA LEU A 149 5.05 -16.85 15.91
C LEU A 149 6.01 -16.46 14.80
N THR A 150 7.30 -16.74 14.97
CA THR A 150 8.32 -16.42 13.97
C THR A 150 8.19 -17.27 12.70
N GLY A 151 7.58 -18.45 12.78
CA GLY A 151 7.29 -19.30 11.62
C GLY A 151 6.03 -18.92 10.84
N LYS A 152 5.04 -18.28 11.48
CA LYS A 152 3.73 -17.98 10.89
C LYS A 152 3.47 -16.49 10.65
N VAL A 153 4.21 -15.60 11.31
CA VAL A 153 4.01 -14.15 11.25
C VAL A 153 5.31 -13.48 10.80
N THR A 154 5.22 -12.71 9.72
CA THR A 154 6.32 -11.88 9.23
C THR A 154 6.22 -10.46 9.82
N ASN A 155 7.33 -9.71 9.82
CA ASN A 155 7.39 -8.32 10.32
C ASN A 155 7.10 -8.15 11.83
N ILE A 156 7.55 -9.10 12.66
CA ILE A 156 7.53 -9.00 14.14
C ILE A 156 8.95 -9.00 14.71
N THR A 157 9.10 -8.51 15.93
CA THR A 157 10.31 -8.68 16.73
C THR A 157 9.93 -9.07 18.15
N ILE A 158 10.55 -10.12 18.68
CA ILE A 158 10.33 -10.51 20.07
C ILE A 158 11.15 -9.58 20.96
N ALA A 159 10.46 -8.67 21.64
CA ALA A 159 11.05 -7.58 22.40
C ALA A 159 11.36 -7.95 23.85
N ASP A 160 10.58 -8.87 24.42
CA ASP A 160 10.76 -9.30 25.81
C ASP A 160 10.23 -10.74 26.01
N LYS A 161 10.85 -11.46 26.95
CA LYS A 161 10.47 -12.81 27.36
C LYS A 161 10.62 -12.93 28.88
N ALA A 162 9.53 -13.21 29.57
CA ALA A 162 9.53 -13.31 31.03
C ALA A 162 8.47 -14.28 31.53
N ASN A 163 8.45 -14.56 32.82
CA ASN A 163 7.27 -15.15 33.45
C ASN A 163 6.26 -14.03 33.74
N ALA A 164 4.98 -14.32 33.57
CA ALA A 164 3.93 -13.46 34.10
C ALA A 164 3.98 -13.48 35.64
N LYS A 165 3.38 -12.48 36.29
CA LYS A 165 3.33 -12.48 37.76
C LYS A 165 2.45 -13.58 38.33
N LYS A 166 1.44 -13.99 37.56
CA LYS A 166 0.60 -15.15 37.87
C LYS A 166 0.92 -16.30 36.91
N THR A 167 0.80 -17.53 37.40
CA THR A 167 1.10 -18.76 36.64
C THR A 167 -0.10 -19.71 36.53
N ASP A 168 -1.30 -19.21 36.82
CA ASP A 168 -2.57 -19.92 36.85
C ASP A 168 -3.52 -19.46 35.73
N TYR A 169 -2.99 -18.87 34.65
CA TYR A 169 -3.81 -18.45 33.51
C TYR A 169 -4.36 -19.69 32.80
N GLU A 170 -5.69 -19.85 32.79
CA GLU A 170 -6.35 -20.93 32.05
C GLU A 170 -6.36 -20.67 30.54
N LYS A 171 -6.47 -19.39 30.16
CA LYS A 171 -6.59 -18.93 28.78
C LYS A 171 -5.37 -18.15 28.34
N THR A 172 -4.95 -18.39 27.10
CA THR A 172 -3.90 -17.61 26.45
C THR A 172 -4.47 -16.26 26.05
N LEU A 173 -3.78 -15.20 26.40
CA LEU A 173 -4.24 -13.83 26.23
C LEU A 173 -3.35 -13.06 25.27
N VAL A 174 -3.98 -12.25 24.42
CA VAL A 174 -3.30 -11.25 23.58
C VAL A 174 -3.75 -9.87 24.03
N ILE A 175 -2.80 -8.99 24.33
CA ILE A 175 -3.03 -7.65 24.87
C ILE A 175 -2.40 -6.62 23.92
N ASP A 176 -3.20 -5.64 23.48
CA ASP A 176 -2.69 -4.47 22.76
C ASP A 176 -2.23 -3.40 23.75
N LEU A 177 -0.92 -3.34 23.98
CA LEU A 177 -0.29 -2.38 24.89
C LEU A 177 -0.18 -0.99 24.26
N SER A 178 -0.07 -0.93 22.93
CA SER A 178 0.04 0.32 22.19
C SER A 178 -1.29 1.07 22.07
N GLY A 179 -2.42 0.35 22.17
CA GLY A 179 -3.77 0.83 21.88
C GLY A 179 -4.02 1.14 20.39
N LYS A 180 -3.07 0.83 19.52
CA LYS A 180 -3.08 1.16 18.08
C LYS A 180 -3.04 -0.08 17.19
N LYS A 181 -3.01 -1.27 17.78
CA LYS A 181 -2.80 -2.56 17.09
C LYS A 181 -3.96 -3.53 17.31
N SER A 182 -5.16 -3.02 17.62
CA SER A 182 -6.34 -3.85 17.92
C SER A 182 -6.66 -4.90 16.86
N GLU A 183 -6.55 -4.56 15.57
CA GLU A 183 -6.85 -5.53 14.50
C GLU A 183 -5.78 -6.63 14.42
N LEU A 184 -4.51 -6.26 14.58
CA LEU A 184 -3.40 -7.21 14.62
C LEU A 184 -3.49 -8.11 15.87
N ALA A 185 -3.90 -7.56 17.01
CA ALA A 185 -4.15 -8.32 18.23
C ALA A 185 -5.26 -9.37 18.04
N LYS A 186 -6.34 -9.04 17.33
CA LYS A 186 -7.39 -10.01 16.99
C LYS A 186 -6.87 -11.12 16.08
N GLN A 187 -6.14 -10.76 15.02
CA GLN A 187 -5.55 -11.74 14.10
C GLN A 187 -4.58 -12.69 14.83
N LEU A 188 -3.74 -12.15 15.70
CA LEU A 188 -2.83 -12.92 16.54
C LEU A 188 -3.58 -13.83 17.52
N ALA A 189 -4.66 -13.33 18.12
CA ALA A 189 -5.50 -14.13 18.99
C ALA A 189 -6.15 -15.31 18.24
N THR A 190 -6.69 -15.08 17.04
CA THR A 190 -7.20 -16.16 16.19
C THR A 190 -6.12 -17.17 15.82
N LEU A 191 -4.94 -16.70 15.43
CA LEU A 191 -3.82 -17.58 15.05
C LEU A 191 -3.39 -18.51 16.18
N LEU A 192 -3.37 -18.00 17.41
CA LEU A 192 -2.93 -18.73 18.61
C LEU A 192 -4.07 -19.45 19.34
N ASN A 193 -5.30 -19.38 18.82
CA ASN A 193 -6.51 -19.80 19.56
C ASN A 193 -6.59 -19.18 20.97
N ALA A 194 -6.22 -17.91 21.06
CA ALA A 194 -6.14 -17.10 22.28
C ALA A 194 -7.29 -16.07 22.32
N GLN A 195 -7.39 -15.35 23.45
CA GLN A 195 -8.39 -14.31 23.67
C GLN A 195 -7.76 -12.91 23.74
N VAL A 196 -8.34 -11.94 23.03
CA VAL A 196 -7.96 -10.54 23.20
C VAL A 196 -8.48 -10.04 24.55
N SER A 197 -7.61 -9.44 25.37
CA SER A 197 -7.99 -8.89 26.66
C SER A 197 -7.23 -7.59 26.98
N LYS A 198 -7.67 -6.90 28.04
CA LYS A 198 -6.88 -5.83 28.67
C LYS A 198 -5.78 -6.45 29.52
N LEU A 199 -4.73 -5.68 29.82
CA LEU A 199 -3.67 -6.12 30.74
C LEU A 199 -4.28 -6.63 32.06
N PRO A 200 -4.05 -7.90 32.45
CA PRO A 200 -4.63 -8.45 33.67
C PRO A 200 -4.18 -7.71 34.94
N ALA A 201 -5.07 -7.63 35.93
CA ALA A 201 -4.78 -6.95 37.19
C ALA A 201 -3.60 -7.62 37.92
N GLY A 202 -2.63 -6.79 38.32
CA GLY A 202 -1.41 -7.21 38.99
C GLY A 202 -0.21 -7.35 38.05
N GLU A 203 -0.43 -7.57 36.74
CA GLU A 203 0.64 -7.62 35.76
C GLU A 203 1.29 -6.24 35.55
N THR A 204 2.51 -6.25 35.02
CA THR A 204 3.21 -5.04 34.63
C THR A 204 3.42 -5.05 33.13
N ALA A 205 3.01 -3.98 32.46
CA ALA A 205 3.23 -3.85 31.03
C ALA A 205 4.73 -3.79 30.73
N PRO A 206 5.25 -4.62 29.82
CA PRO A 206 6.61 -4.48 29.32
C PRO A 206 6.80 -3.13 28.64
N LYS A 207 7.99 -2.54 28.81
CA LYS A 207 8.35 -1.27 28.19
C LYS A 207 8.69 -1.48 26.72
N ASN A 208 8.40 -0.49 25.88
CA ASN A 208 8.75 -0.48 24.45
C ASN A 208 8.18 -1.68 23.66
N THR A 209 6.97 -2.12 24.01
CA THR A 209 6.30 -3.25 23.36
C THR A 209 4.92 -2.83 22.84
N ASP A 210 4.56 -3.32 21.65
CA ASP A 210 3.26 -3.03 21.04
C ASP A 210 2.19 -4.03 21.51
N LEU A 211 2.53 -5.32 21.53
CA LEU A 211 1.64 -6.41 21.95
C LEU A 211 2.28 -7.29 23.02
N LEU A 212 1.46 -7.81 23.93
CA LEU A 212 1.86 -8.84 24.89
C LEU A 212 1.03 -10.10 24.68
N VAL A 213 1.69 -11.24 24.67
CA VAL A 213 1.06 -12.56 24.73
C VAL A 213 1.36 -13.19 26.09
N ILE A 214 0.32 -13.54 26.85
CA ILE A 214 0.44 -14.30 28.10
C ILE A 214 -0.06 -15.72 27.83
N ILE A 215 0.82 -16.70 27.96
CA ILE A 215 0.51 -18.11 27.72
C ILE A 215 -0.36 -18.65 28.86
N GLY A 216 -1.50 -19.25 28.52
CA GLY A 216 -2.36 -19.99 29.46
C GLY A 216 -2.25 -21.50 29.28
N ALA A 217 -2.89 -22.25 30.17
CA ALA A 217 -2.91 -23.73 30.16
C ALA A 217 -3.59 -24.32 28.90
N ASP A 218 -4.43 -23.54 28.22
CA ASP A 218 -5.05 -23.90 26.96
C ASP A 218 -4.09 -23.84 25.75
N TYR A 219 -2.93 -23.18 25.88
CA TYR A 219 -1.94 -23.13 24.82
C TYR A 219 -1.42 -24.53 24.54
N LYS A 220 -1.75 -25.06 23.36
CA LYS A 220 -1.19 -26.31 22.87
C LYS A 220 -0.04 -25.96 21.96
N THR A 221 1.15 -26.47 22.29
CA THR A 221 2.25 -26.43 21.35
C THR A 221 1.78 -27.16 20.09
N SER A 222 1.90 -26.53 18.93
CA SER A 222 1.66 -27.19 17.66
C SER A 222 2.73 -28.27 17.47
N SER A 223 2.53 -29.44 18.09
CA SER A 223 3.42 -30.59 17.97
C SER A 223 3.36 -31.09 16.53
N ALA A 224 4.50 -31.01 15.85
CA ALA A 224 4.96 -31.87 14.76
C ALA A 224 4.00 -32.08 13.57
N SER A 225 4.43 -31.69 12.36
CA SER A 225 4.07 -32.49 11.18
C SER A 225 4.30 -33.96 11.53
N PRO A 226 3.35 -34.87 11.26
CA PRO A 226 3.62 -36.29 11.46
C PRO A 226 4.84 -36.64 10.62
N THR A 227 5.91 -37.06 11.27
CA THR A 227 7.00 -37.76 10.59
C THR A 227 6.34 -38.91 9.85
N ILE A 228 6.30 -38.83 8.53
CA ILE A 228 5.96 -39.97 7.68
C ILE A 228 7.10 -40.96 7.90
N VAL A 229 6.85 -41.94 8.78
CA VAL A 229 7.69 -43.13 8.86
C VAL A 229 7.43 -43.88 7.56
N LYS A 230 8.51 -44.04 6.77
CA LYS A 230 8.53 -44.85 5.56
C LYS A 230 8.17 -46.30 5.85
#